data_AF-A0A4Y1ZZA5-F1
#
_entry.id   AF-A0A4Y1ZZA5-F1
#
_cell.length_a   1.000
_cell.length_b   1.000
_cell.length_c   1.000
_cell.angle_alpha   90.00
_cell.angle_beta   90.00
_cell.angle_gamma   90.00
#
_symmetry.space_group_name_H-M   'P 1'
#
loop_
_entity.id
_entity.type
_entity.pdbx_description
1 polymer ?
#
loop_
_entity_poly.entity_id
_entity_poly.type
_entity_poly.pdbx_seq_one_letter_code
_entity_poly.pdbx_strand_id
1 'polypeptide(L)'
;MSILLCMLWARAMDEKFKMLLLATMKAGQERMEQVQEEMKDLIQAEFMYSQPTDKPSTFDRLTSWTVFKTQFNIVSSTNGWTDFVKASQLVTSLQGSAAVVLQGIPADKLTDLTTIEKAL
;
A
#
# COMPACT_ATOMS: atom_id res chain seq x y z
N MET A 1 18.72 45.81 -5.83
CA MET A 1 18.29 44.83 -6.87
C MET A 1 18.81 43.42 -6.61
N SER A 2 20.08 43.21 -6.24
CA SER A 2 20.69 41.86 -6.09
C SER A 2 20.06 40.96 -5.00
N ILE A 3 19.78 41.49 -3.80
CA ILE A 3 19.23 40.72 -2.67
C ILE A 3 17.81 40.20 -2.98
N LEU A 4 16.98 41.04 -3.61
CA LEU A 4 15.62 40.67 -4.01
C LEU A 4 15.64 39.51 -5.02
N LEU A 5 16.56 39.56 -5.99
CA LEU A 5 16.73 38.49 -6.97
C LEU A 5 17.16 37.17 -6.31
N CYS A 6 18.07 37.23 -5.32
CA CYS A 6 18.50 36.08 -4.55
C CYS A 6 17.35 35.47 -3.72
N MET A 7 16.54 36.30 -3.05
CA MET A 7 15.37 35.85 -2.30
C MET A 7 14.31 35.20 -3.21
N LEU A 8 14.07 35.78 -4.38
CA LEU A 8 13.17 35.20 -5.40
C LEU A 8 13.68 33.85 -5.90
N TRP A 9 14.98 33.70 -6.13
CA TRP A 9 15.59 32.45 -6.56
C TRP A 9 15.53 31.36 -5.47
N ALA A 10 15.86 31.73 -4.22
CA ALA A 10 15.77 30.81 -3.08
C ALA A 10 14.33 30.33 -2.85
N ARG A 11 13.34 31.24 -2.94
CA ARG A 11 11.92 30.88 -2.85
C ARG A 11 11.48 29.98 -4.00
N ALA A 12 11.91 30.25 -5.22
CA ALA A 12 11.60 29.41 -6.36
C ALA A 12 12.22 28.00 -6.24
N MET A 13 13.42 27.90 -5.67
CA MET A 13 14.09 26.62 -5.39
C MET A 13 13.37 25.82 -4.30
N ASP A 14 12.96 26.48 -3.21
CA ASP A 14 12.20 25.86 -2.13
C ASP A 14 10.83 25.34 -2.61
N GLU A 15 10.10 26.14 -3.39
CA GLU A 15 8.83 25.70 -3.99
C GLU A 15 9.03 24.56 -5.00
N LYS A 16 10.09 24.60 -5.81
CA LYS A 16 10.45 23.47 -6.69
C LYS A 16 10.75 22.20 -5.91
N PHE A 17 11.41 22.30 -4.76
CA PHE A 17 11.69 21.17 -3.89
C PHE A 17 10.41 20.60 -3.26
N LYS A 18 9.52 21.46 -2.74
CA LYS A 18 8.20 21.05 -2.22
C LYS A 18 7.36 20.38 -3.30
N MET A 19 7.33 20.95 -4.50
CA MET A 19 6.61 20.37 -5.64
C MET A 19 7.17 19.02 -6.06
N LEU A 20 8.50 18.86 -6.04
CA LEU A 20 9.15 17.58 -6.30
C LEU A 20 8.74 16.53 -5.27
N LEU A 21 8.81 16.86 -3.98
CA LEU A 21 8.38 15.95 -2.91
C LEU A 21 6.90 15.57 -3.07
N LEU A 22 6.02 16.55 -3.29
CA LEU A 22 4.60 16.30 -3.52
C LEU A 22 4.35 15.39 -4.72
N ALA A 23 5.04 15.64 -5.85
CA ALA A 23 4.92 14.83 -7.05
C ALA A 23 5.40 13.39 -6.81
N THR A 24 6.50 13.20 -6.10
CA THR A 24 7.00 11.84 -5.77
C THR A 24 6.04 11.08 -4.85
N MET A 25 5.47 11.73 -3.85
CA MET A 25 4.47 11.12 -2.96
C MET A 25 3.18 10.77 -3.70
N LYS A 26 2.71 11.67 -4.58
CA LYS A 26 1.52 11.47 -5.39
C LYS A 26 1.69 10.31 -6.38
N ALA A 27 2.81 10.27 -7.11
CA ALA A 27 3.12 9.17 -8.01
C ALA A 27 3.25 7.83 -7.25
N GLY A 28 3.83 7.85 -6.05
CA GLY A 28 3.88 6.68 -5.18
C GLY A 28 2.49 6.21 -4.74
N GLN A 29 1.58 7.13 -4.42
CA GLN A 29 0.19 6.81 -4.06
C GLN A 29 -0.57 6.22 -5.26
N GLU A 30 -0.51 6.86 -6.43
CA GLU A 30 -1.17 6.39 -7.66
C GLU A 30 -0.69 4.99 -8.06
N ARG A 31 0.62 4.73 -7.93
CA ARG A 31 1.18 3.39 -8.14
C ARG A 31 0.58 2.36 -7.17
N MET A 32 0.40 2.71 -5.91
CA MET A 32 -0.18 1.79 -4.93
C MET A 32 -1.68 1.58 -5.17
N GLU A 33 -2.41 2.62 -5.56
CA GLU A 33 -3.81 2.49 -5.96
C GLU A 33 -3.95 1.56 -7.18
N GLN A 34 -3.07 1.68 -8.17
CA GLN A 34 -3.04 0.77 -9.32
C GLN A 34 -2.75 -0.68 -8.89
N VAL A 35 -1.70 -0.90 -8.09
CA VAL A 35 -1.38 -2.25 -7.59
C VAL A 35 -2.55 -2.85 -6.81
N GLN A 36 -3.22 -2.04 -5.98
CA GLN A 36 -4.39 -2.49 -5.25
C GLN A 36 -5.54 -2.84 -6.17
N GLU A 37 -5.78 -2.07 -7.23
CA GLU A 37 -6.83 -2.38 -8.19
C GLU A 37 -6.53 -3.66 -8.97
N GLU A 38 -5.30 -3.83 -9.44
CA GLU A 38 -4.84 -5.08 -10.08
C GLU A 38 -5.02 -6.28 -9.13
N MET A 39 -4.71 -6.12 -7.84
CA MET A 39 -4.91 -7.18 -6.85
C MET A 39 -6.37 -7.45 -6.54
N LYS A 40 -7.23 -6.43 -6.51
CA LYS A 40 -8.68 -6.63 -6.35
C LYS A 40 -9.25 -7.43 -7.50
N ASP A 41 -8.84 -7.15 -8.74
CA ASP A 41 -9.27 -7.90 -9.92
C ASP A 41 -8.84 -9.37 -9.82
N LEU A 42 -7.60 -9.63 -9.38
CA LEU A 42 -7.07 -10.99 -9.17
C LEU A 42 -7.83 -11.72 -8.05
N ILE A 43 -8.04 -11.07 -6.91
CA ILE A 43 -8.83 -11.61 -5.80
C ILE A 43 -10.26 -11.88 -6.25
N GLN A 44 -10.88 -10.98 -7.01
CA GLN A 44 -12.26 -11.15 -7.48
C GLN A 44 -12.37 -12.34 -8.44
N ALA A 45 -11.41 -12.51 -9.35
CA ALA A 45 -11.32 -13.68 -10.21
C ALA A 45 -11.22 -14.96 -9.39
N GLU A 46 -10.37 -14.99 -8.36
CA GLU A 46 -10.22 -16.14 -7.45
C GLU A 46 -11.50 -16.40 -6.62
N PHE A 47 -12.14 -15.35 -6.13
CA PHE A 47 -13.35 -15.40 -5.30
C PHE A 47 -14.58 -15.88 -6.07
N MET A 48 -14.68 -15.59 -7.37
CA MET A 48 -15.73 -16.13 -8.24
C MET A 48 -15.75 -17.66 -8.23
N TYR A 49 -14.60 -18.31 -8.02
CA TYR A 49 -14.48 -19.77 -7.94
C TYR A 49 -14.48 -20.32 -6.50
N SER A 50 -14.21 -19.49 -5.49
CA SER A 50 -13.82 -19.97 -4.14
C SER A 50 -14.76 -19.58 -2.99
N GLN A 51 -15.86 -18.85 -3.25
CA GLN A 51 -16.83 -18.31 -2.27
C GLN A 51 -16.33 -18.22 -0.80
N PRO A 52 -15.55 -17.19 -0.45
CA PRO A 52 -15.12 -16.97 0.93
C PRO A 52 -16.25 -16.34 1.74
N THR A 53 -16.55 -16.95 2.88
CA THR A 53 -17.67 -16.56 3.75
C THR A 53 -17.39 -15.27 4.52
N ASP A 54 -16.11 -15.00 4.83
CA ASP A 54 -15.70 -13.86 5.65
C ASP A 54 -14.63 -13.01 4.95
N LYS A 55 -14.85 -11.69 4.90
CA LYS A 55 -13.91 -10.70 4.35
C LYS A 55 -12.89 -10.27 5.41
N PRO A 56 -11.63 -10.02 5.04
CA PRO A 56 -10.66 -9.44 5.97
C PRO A 56 -11.03 -7.98 6.27
N SER A 57 -10.72 -7.54 7.48
CA SER A 57 -10.89 -6.15 7.89
C SER A 57 -9.85 -5.23 7.23
N THR A 58 -10.18 -3.95 7.04
CA THR A 58 -9.23 -2.94 6.57
C THR A 58 -8.26 -2.55 7.70
N PHE A 59 -6.97 -2.40 7.40
CA PHE A 59 -6.00 -1.89 8.36
C PHE A 59 -6.03 -0.36 8.40
N ASP A 60 -6.64 0.19 9.45
CA ASP A 60 -6.90 1.62 9.64
C ASP A 60 -5.87 2.32 10.56
N ARG A 61 -4.83 1.61 11.01
CA ARG A 61 -3.84 2.04 12.02
C ARG A 61 -4.40 2.37 13.41
N LEU A 62 -5.71 2.24 13.65
CA LEU A 62 -6.30 2.38 14.99
C LEU A 62 -6.09 1.11 15.81
N THR A 63 -6.14 -0.04 15.14
CA THR A 63 -5.75 -1.33 15.69
C THR A 63 -4.24 -1.54 15.55
N SER A 64 -3.61 -2.16 16.56
CA SER A 64 -2.18 -2.46 16.48
C SER A 64 -1.90 -3.51 15.40
N TRP A 65 -0.75 -3.41 14.74
CA TRP A 65 -0.32 -4.34 13.68
C TRP A 65 -0.40 -5.82 14.12
N THR A 66 -0.05 -6.11 15.38
CA THR A 66 -0.13 -7.47 15.94
C THR A 66 -1.56 -8.00 16.04
N VAL A 67 -2.50 -7.14 16.46
CA VAL A 67 -3.92 -7.51 16.54
C VAL A 67 -4.48 -7.75 15.14
N PHE A 68 -4.19 -6.85 14.21
CA PHE A 68 -4.56 -7.00 12.81
C PHE A 68 -4.03 -8.30 12.21
N LYS A 69 -2.72 -8.59 12.33
CA LYS A 69 -2.12 -9.85 11.84
C LYS A 69 -2.77 -11.09 12.43
N THR A 70 -3.12 -11.06 13.71
CA THR A 70 -3.80 -12.19 14.37
C THR A 70 -5.16 -12.43 13.74
N GLN A 71 -5.97 -11.38 13.58
CA GLN A 71 -7.29 -11.48 12.94
C GLN A 71 -7.18 -11.93 11.48
N PHE A 72 -6.24 -11.35 10.73
CA PHE A 72 -5.96 -11.71 9.34
C PHE A 72 -5.56 -13.18 9.20
N ASN A 73 -4.71 -13.70 10.08
CA ASN A 73 -4.28 -15.10 10.07
C ASN A 73 -5.42 -16.06 10.43
N ILE A 74 -6.31 -15.69 11.35
CA ILE A 74 -7.50 -16.47 11.68
C ILE A 74 -8.43 -16.56 10.47
N VAL A 75 -8.75 -15.42 9.86
CA VAL A 75 -9.66 -15.35 8.68
C VAL A 75 -9.06 -16.11 7.50
N SER A 76 -7.79 -15.88 7.17
CA SER A 76 -7.14 -16.54 6.04
C SER A 76 -7.02 -18.06 6.23
N SER A 77 -6.75 -18.53 7.44
CA SER A 77 -6.69 -19.97 7.73
C SER A 77 -8.08 -20.62 7.67
N THR A 78 -9.09 -19.96 8.23
CA THR A 78 -10.49 -20.44 8.22
C THR A 78 -11.03 -20.55 6.79
N ASN A 79 -10.65 -19.60 5.93
CA ASN A 79 -11.04 -19.57 4.53
C ASN A 79 -10.10 -20.37 3.61
N GLY A 80 -9.06 -21.03 4.15
CA GLY A 80 -8.12 -21.83 3.36
C GLY A 80 -7.35 -21.04 2.29
N TRP A 81 -7.08 -19.75 2.53
CA TRP A 81 -6.41 -18.89 1.55
C TRP A 81 -4.98 -19.38 1.26
N THR A 82 -4.63 -19.36 -0.02
CA THR A 82 -3.25 -19.57 -0.48
C THR A 82 -2.38 -18.36 -0.11
N ASP A 83 -1.07 -18.54 -0.08
CA ASP A 83 -0.15 -17.43 0.26
C ASP A 83 -0.22 -16.28 -0.74
N PHE A 84 -0.57 -16.58 -2.00
CA PHE A 84 -0.89 -15.57 -3.01
C PHE A 84 -2.12 -14.74 -2.62
N VAL A 85 -3.24 -15.40 -2.28
CA VAL A 85 -4.47 -14.70 -1.86
C VAL A 85 -4.23 -13.90 -0.58
N LYS A 86 -3.44 -14.42 0.36
CA LYS A 86 -3.02 -13.69 1.57
C LYS A 86 -2.20 -12.45 1.22
N ALA A 87 -1.20 -12.56 0.35
CA ALA A 87 -0.39 -11.43 -0.08
C ALA A 87 -1.25 -10.35 -0.73
N SER A 88 -2.11 -10.73 -1.69
CA SER A 88 -3.01 -9.79 -2.37
C SER A 88 -3.98 -9.13 -1.40
N GLN A 89 -4.64 -9.90 -0.53
CA GLN A 89 -5.56 -9.33 0.47
C GLN A 89 -4.84 -8.40 1.44
N LEU A 90 -3.63 -8.77 1.87
CA LEU A 90 -2.85 -7.94 2.78
C LEU A 90 -2.51 -6.59 2.15
N VAL A 91 -2.05 -6.57 0.90
CA VAL A 91 -1.77 -5.32 0.17
C VAL A 91 -3.04 -4.49 -0.01
N THR A 92 -4.18 -5.10 -0.34
CA THR A 92 -5.47 -4.37 -0.46
C THR A 92 -6.02 -3.84 0.86
N SER A 93 -5.68 -4.49 1.98
CA SER A 93 -6.10 -4.06 3.32
C SER A 93 -5.36 -2.83 3.85
N LEU A 94 -4.18 -2.54 3.29
CA LEU A 94 -3.34 -1.40 3.68
C LEU A 94 -3.78 -0.14 2.94
N GLN A 95 -4.37 0.84 3.62
CA GLN A 95 -4.83 2.07 2.97
C GLN A 95 -3.99 3.30 3.35
N GLY A 96 -3.91 4.28 2.45
CA GLY A 96 -3.32 5.60 2.70
C GLY A 96 -1.87 5.52 3.14
N SER A 97 -1.54 6.16 4.27
CA SER A 97 -0.17 6.18 4.81
C SER A 97 0.40 4.79 5.15
N ALA A 98 -0.44 3.79 5.38
CA ALA A 98 0.00 2.41 5.60
C ALA A 98 0.49 1.74 4.31
N ALA A 99 -0.02 2.11 3.14
CA ALA A 99 0.44 1.59 1.85
C ALA A 99 1.80 2.17 1.43
N VAL A 100 2.18 3.35 1.96
CA VAL A 100 3.45 4.02 1.62
C VAL A 100 4.67 3.17 1.94
N VAL A 101 4.59 2.35 3.00
CA VAL A 101 5.67 1.43 3.39
C VAL A 101 5.99 0.40 2.30
N LEU A 102 5.02 0.13 1.42
CA LEU A 102 5.17 -0.82 0.30
C LEU A 102 5.70 -0.16 -0.98
N GLN A 103 5.81 1.17 -1.06
CA GLN A 103 6.27 1.85 -2.29
C GLN A 103 7.69 1.47 -2.72
N GLY A 104 8.53 1.06 -1.76
CA GLY A 104 9.90 0.60 -1.99
C GLY A 104 10.01 -0.85 -2.48
N ILE A 105 8.90 -1.59 -2.52
CA ILE A 105 8.85 -2.98 -2.98
C ILE A 105 8.46 -2.99 -4.47
N PRO A 106 9.17 -3.74 -5.33
CA PRO A 106 8.76 -3.95 -6.72
C PRO A 106 7.38 -4.63 -6.81
N ALA A 107 6.56 -4.25 -7.80
CA ALA A 107 5.19 -4.76 -7.91
C ALA A 107 5.12 -6.30 -8.07
N ASP A 108 6.08 -6.90 -8.78
CA ASP A 108 6.19 -8.36 -8.94
C ASP A 108 6.53 -9.10 -7.65
N LYS A 109 6.96 -8.38 -6.60
CA LYS A 109 7.25 -8.93 -5.27
C LYS A 109 6.11 -8.68 -4.28
N LEU A 110 5.12 -7.87 -4.64
CA LEU A 110 3.92 -7.65 -3.82
C LEU A 110 2.94 -8.84 -3.86
N THR A 111 3.30 -9.94 -4.52
CA THR A 111 2.60 -11.22 -4.45
C THR A 111 3.26 -12.21 -3.48
N ASP A 112 4.43 -11.87 -2.93
CA ASP A 112 5.12 -12.69 -1.93
C ASP A 112 4.81 -12.20 -0.52
N LEU A 113 4.04 -13.00 0.21
CA LEU A 113 3.60 -12.70 1.58
C LEU A 113 4.79 -12.39 2.50
N THR A 114 5.88 -13.15 2.39
CA THR A 114 7.05 -12.98 3.27
C THR A 114 7.75 -11.64 3.04
N THR A 115 7.82 -11.19 1.79
CA THR A 115 8.42 -9.89 1.45
C THR A 115 7.58 -8.73 2.00
N ILE A 116 6.26 -8.84 1.91
CA ILE A 116 5.34 -7.82 2.45
C ILE A 116 5.42 -7.76 3.98
N GLU A 117 5.38 -8.91 4.66
CA GLU A 117 5.44 -8.96 6.13
C GLU A 117 6.74 -8.41 6.71
N LYS A 118 7.87 -8.56 6.00
CA LYS A 118 9.16 -7.99 6.43
C LYS A 118 9.21 -6.47 6.34
N ALA A 119 8.42 -5.87 5.46
CA ALA A 119 8.35 -4.43 5.30
C ALA A 119 7.43 -3.75 6.34
N LEU A 120 6.58 -4.52 7.03
CA LEU A 120 5.52 -4.05 7.93
C LEU A 120 5.82 -4.29 9.42
#